data_AF-A0A916JAS6-F1
#
_entry.id   AF-A0A916JAS6-F1
#
_cell.length_a   1.000
_cell.length_b   1.000
_cell.length_c   1.000
_cell.angle_alpha   90.00
_cell.angle_beta   90.00
_cell.angle_gamma   90.00
#
_symmetry.space_group_name_H-M   'P 1'
#
loop_
_entity.id
_entity.type
_entity.pdbx_description
1 polymer ?
#
loop_
_entity_poly.entity_id
_entity_poly.type
_entity_poly.pdbx_seq_one_letter_code
_entity_poly.pdbx_strand_id
1 'polypeptide(L)'
;MSWYDAGAEKVVKGITKLPGEKLEKLLDYLNCTEEQLSDHGYFPTNKKGEYLQYETESDLRDTENVTLKENIYEYFLREVKPHVEEAWISLDATKIGYEISFNKYFYRHKPLRSIEEVAADILALEAESDGLIREILAMGEGVDVLNDHI
;
A
#
# COMPACT_ATOMS: atom_id res chain seq x y z
N MET A 1 -1.50 4.11 17.87
CA MET A 1 -1.64 5.24 16.93
C MET A 1 -0.73 6.33 17.43
N SER A 2 0.44 6.47 16.82
CA SER A 2 1.24 7.68 16.91
C SER A 2 0.46 8.79 16.18
N TRP A 3 0.40 9.97 16.77
CA TRP A 3 -0.17 11.16 16.14
C TRP A 3 0.95 12.16 15.89
N TYR A 4 0.85 12.87 14.77
CA TYR A 4 1.78 13.93 14.45
C TYR A 4 1.57 15.13 15.40
N ASP A 5 2.66 15.66 15.95
CA ASP A 5 2.68 16.89 16.76
C ASP A 5 3.66 17.88 16.13
N ALA A 6 3.12 18.95 15.56
CA ALA A 6 3.90 20.02 14.90
C ALA A 6 4.83 20.75 15.88
N GLY A 7 4.54 20.72 17.19
CA GLY A 7 5.34 21.34 18.24
C GLY A 7 6.46 20.45 18.78
N ALA A 8 6.56 19.19 18.33
CA ALA A 8 7.56 18.26 18.83
C ALA A 8 8.98 18.69 18.41
N GLU A 9 9.91 18.65 19.35
CA GLU A 9 11.32 18.91 19.05
C GLU A 9 11.91 17.77 18.22
N LYS A 10 12.66 18.14 17.17
CA LYS A 10 13.36 17.16 16.33
C LYS A 10 14.46 16.46 17.15
N VAL A 11 14.40 15.13 17.17
CA VAL A 11 15.40 14.31 17.87
C VAL A 11 16.64 14.17 16.99
N VAL A 12 17.79 14.57 17.52
CA VAL A 12 19.08 14.45 16.82
C VAL A 12 19.55 12.99 16.85
N LYS A 13 19.77 12.42 15.65
CA LYS A 13 20.43 11.12 15.47
C LYS A 13 21.93 11.23 15.63
N GLY A 14 22.54 12.26 15.04
CA GLY A 14 23.97 12.51 15.15
C GLY A 14 24.52 13.51 14.15
N ILE A 15 25.84 13.69 14.18
CA ILE A 15 26.59 14.56 13.27
C ILE A 15 27.41 13.70 12.32
N THR A 16 27.30 13.97 11.02
CA THR A 16 28.06 13.33 9.96
C THR A 16 29.08 14.31 9.39
N LYS A 17 30.33 13.88 9.31
CA LYS A 17 31.40 14.67 8.70
C LYS A 17 31.59 14.24 7.25
N LEU A 18 31.40 15.18 6.34
CA LEU A 18 31.54 14.99 4.89
C LEU A 18 32.65 15.91 4.35
N PRO A 19 33.93 15.56 4.56
CA PRO A 19 35.05 16.30 4.00
C PRO A 19 35.28 15.97 2.51
N GLY A 20 35.56 17.00 1.70
CA GLY A 20 36.11 16.90 0.33
C GLY A 20 35.41 15.85 -0.54
N GLU A 21 36.16 14.80 -0.90
CA GLU A 21 35.71 13.70 -1.77
C GLU A 21 34.43 13.00 -1.29
N LYS A 22 34.20 12.92 0.03
CA LYS A 22 32.96 12.30 0.56
C LYS A 22 31.73 13.13 0.27
N LEU A 23 31.88 14.45 0.32
CA LEU A 23 30.80 15.39 0.00
C LEU A 23 30.52 15.34 -1.50
N GLU A 24 31.55 15.40 -2.33
CA GLU A 24 31.42 15.32 -3.80
C GLU A 24 30.68 14.04 -4.22
N LYS A 25 31.09 12.87 -3.71
CA LYS A 25 30.41 11.60 -3.99
C LYS A 25 28.95 11.58 -3.55
N LEU A 26 28.62 12.22 -2.43
CA LEU A 26 27.24 12.28 -1.95
C LEU A 26 26.40 13.19 -2.84
N LEU A 27 26.91 14.37 -3.21
CA LEU A 27 26.23 15.31 -4.10
C LEU A 27 25.96 14.69 -5.47
N ASP A 28 26.93 13.94 -6.02
CA ASP A 28 26.76 13.19 -7.26
C ASP A 28 25.69 12.09 -7.12
N TYR A 29 25.71 11.34 -6.02
CA TYR A 29 24.73 10.27 -5.77
C TYR A 29 23.31 10.80 -5.63
N LEU A 30 23.13 11.88 -4.86
CA LEU A 30 21.84 12.52 -4.65
C LEU A 30 21.42 13.39 -5.84
N ASN A 31 22.34 13.65 -6.78
CA ASN A 31 22.18 14.56 -7.90
C ASN A 31 21.64 15.94 -7.43
N CYS A 32 22.27 16.50 -6.39
CA CYS A 32 21.85 17.73 -5.72
C CYS A 32 23.05 18.66 -5.45
N THR A 33 22.77 19.92 -5.09
CA THR A 33 23.78 20.88 -4.61
C THR A 33 23.94 20.83 -3.08
N GLU A 34 24.98 21.49 -2.55
CA GLU A 34 25.23 21.54 -1.10
C GLU A 34 24.07 22.23 -0.35
N GLU A 35 23.43 23.23 -0.96
CA GLU A 35 22.27 23.93 -0.41
C GLU A 35 21.03 23.03 -0.30
N GLN A 36 20.93 22.04 -1.18
CA GLN A 36 19.80 21.11 -1.26
C GLN A 36 19.94 19.92 -0.30
N LEU A 37 21.10 19.73 0.33
CA LEU A 37 21.35 18.59 1.23
C LEU A 37 20.36 18.50 2.40
N SER A 38 19.81 19.62 2.86
CA SER A 38 18.79 19.63 3.91
C SER A 38 17.48 18.95 3.47
N ASP A 39 17.13 19.04 2.19
CA ASP A 39 16.00 18.32 1.59
C ASP A 39 16.30 16.82 1.39
N HIS A 40 17.52 16.37 1.68
CA HIS A 40 17.93 14.97 1.71
C HIS A 40 18.32 14.49 3.12
N GLY A 41 17.98 15.26 4.16
CA GLY A 41 18.19 14.89 5.56
C GLY A 41 19.57 15.23 6.14
N TYR A 42 20.39 15.99 5.41
CA TYR A 42 21.70 16.48 5.85
C TYR A 42 21.65 17.98 6.13
N PHE A 43 21.44 18.36 7.39
CA PHE A 43 21.25 19.77 7.77
C PHE A 43 22.60 20.42 8.11
N PRO A 44 22.93 21.60 7.58
CA PRO A 44 24.21 22.25 7.85
C PRO A 44 24.36 22.62 9.32
N THR A 45 25.58 22.52 9.84
CA THR A 45 25.93 23.00 11.19
C THR A 45 26.77 24.27 11.11
N ASN A 46 27.20 24.79 12.27
CA ASN A 46 28.10 25.94 12.36
C ASN A 46 29.51 25.66 11.78
N LYS A 47 29.83 24.40 11.46
CA LYS A 47 31.13 23.99 10.91
C LYS A 47 30.95 23.45 9.51
N LYS A 48 31.73 24.00 8.57
CA LYS A 48 31.73 23.54 7.17
C LYS A 48 32.13 22.06 7.09
N GLY A 49 31.38 21.28 6.30
CA GLY A 49 31.60 19.85 6.15
C GLY A 49 31.08 19.00 7.31
N GLU A 50 30.35 19.58 8.27
CA GLU A 50 29.62 18.85 9.31
C GLU A 50 28.12 19.07 9.15
N TYR A 51 27.37 17.96 9.08
CA TYR A 51 25.94 17.94 8.85
C TYR A 51 25.22 17.16 9.96
N LEU A 52 24.14 17.73 10.47
CA LEU A 52 23.25 17.11 11.44
C LEU A 52 22.26 16.19 10.72
N GLN A 53 21.99 15.04 11.30
CA GLN A 53 20.90 14.15 10.89
C GLN A 53 19.92 13.99 12.06
N TYR A 54 18.63 13.97 11.75
CA TYR A 54 17.57 13.71 12.71
C TYR A 54 17.14 12.24 12.67
N GLU A 55 16.58 11.76 13.77
CA GLU A 55 15.92 10.45 13.79
C GLU A 55 14.62 10.50 12.98
N THR A 56 14.36 9.41 12.25
CA THR A 56 13.12 9.24 11.49
C THR A 56 12.15 8.40 12.29
N GLU A 57 10.90 8.82 12.40
CA GLU A 57 9.82 7.96 12.89
C GLU A 57 9.22 7.18 11.72
N SER A 58 9.19 5.85 11.82
CA SER A 58 8.69 4.99 10.74
C SER A 58 7.20 5.15 10.48
N ASP A 59 6.42 5.44 11.53
CA ASP A 59 4.97 5.62 11.42
C ASP A 59 4.57 6.91 10.70
N LEU A 60 5.48 7.88 10.60
CA LEU A 60 5.24 9.18 9.95
C LEU A 60 5.79 9.24 8.52
N ARG A 61 6.36 8.14 7.99
CA ARG A 61 6.87 8.10 6.63
C ARG A 61 5.72 8.00 5.63
N ASP A 62 5.82 8.79 4.56
CA ASP A 62 4.91 8.69 3.41
C ASP A 62 5.68 8.34 2.13
N THR A 63 4.96 8.01 1.06
CA THR A 63 5.52 7.67 -0.25
C THR A 63 4.73 8.33 -1.37
N GLU A 64 5.46 9.04 -2.24
CA GLU A 64 4.91 9.68 -3.42
C GLU A 64 5.15 8.85 -4.69
N ASN A 65 4.16 8.82 -5.58
CA ASN A 65 4.29 8.23 -6.91
C ASN A 65 4.64 9.29 -7.94
N VAL A 66 5.95 9.44 -8.21
CA VAL A 66 6.45 10.41 -9.20
C VAL A 66 6.50 9.77 -10.59
N THR A 67 6.09 10.52 -11.61
CA THR A 67 6.16 10.02 -12.99
C THR A 67 7.60 9.84 -13.43
N LEU A 68 7.90 8.76 -14.19
CA LEU A 68 9.29 8.42 -14.54
C LEU A 68 10.03 9.51 -15.36
N LYS A 69 9.28 10.38 -16.07
CA LYS A 69 9.85 11.46 -16.89
C LYS A 69 10.07 12.74 -16.10
N GLU A 70 9.62 12.81 -14.87
CA GLU A 70 9.68 13.98 -14.03
C GLU A 70 10.87 13.90 -13.07
N ASN A 71 11.46 15.05 -12.76
CA ASN A 71 12.52 15.13 -11.78
C ASN A 71 11.95 15.01 -10.36
N ILE A 72 12.47 14.09 -9.56
CA ILE A 72 11.98 13.82 -8.19
C ILE A 72 12.08 15.05 -7.30
N TYR A 73 13.16 15.83 -7.41
CA TYR A 73 13.37 17.02 -6.58
C TYR A 73 12.40 18.14 -6.95
N GLU A 74 12.16 18.37 -8.24
CA GLU A 74 11.17 19.36 -8.69
C GLU A 74 9.75 18.99 -8.25
N TYR A 75 9.39 17.70 -8.32
CA TYR A 75 8.11 17.20 -7.80
C TYR A 75 8.02 17.43 -6.28
N PHE A 76 9.07 17.07 -5.53
CA PHE A 76 9.12 17.25 -4.08
C PHE A 76 8.91 18.71 -3.66
N LEU A 77 9.57 19.66 -4.32
CA LEU A 77 9.39 21.09 -4.03
C LEU A 77 7.99 21.61 -4.36
N ARG A 78 7.34 21.03 -5.36
CA ARG A 78 6.02 21.47 -5.84
C ARG A 78 4.87 20.88 -5.02
N GLU A 79 4.94 19.59 -4.70
CA GLU A 79 3.82 18.81 -4.17
C GLU A 79 4.00 18.41 -2.70
N VAL A 80 5.24 18.32 -2.18
CA VAL A 80 5.46 17.85 -0.80
C VAL A 80 5.84 19.00 0.12
N LYS A 81 6.92 19.72 -0.22
CA LYS A 81 7.50 20.78 0.61
C LYS A 81 6.49 21.87 1.05
N PRO A 82 5.54 22.31 0.21
CA PRO A 82 4.55 23.32 0.61
C PRO A 82 3.54 22.83 1.65
N HIS A 83 3.39 21.51 1.80
CA HIS A 83 2.45 20.89 2.72
C HIS A 83 3.13 20.39 3.99
N VAL A 84 4.39 19.95 3.89
CA VAL A 84 5.21 19.47 5.01
C VAL A 84 6.61 20.07 4.89
N GLU A 85 6.83 21.19 5.57
CA GLU A 85 8.08 21.95 5.47
C GLU A 85 9.28 21.15 5.98
N GLU A 86 9.08 20.34 7.03
CA GLU A 86 10.09 19.52 7.65
C GLU A 86 10.38 18.21 6.90
N ALA A 87 9.68 17.90 5.81
CA ALA A 87 9.93 16.70 5.03
C ALA A 87 11.31 16.75 4.34
N TRP A 88 11.89 15.57 4.11
CA TRP A 88 13.08 15.36 3.29
C TRP A 88 12.98 14.04 2.51
N ILE A 89 13.67 13.99 1.38
CA ILE A 89 13.67 12.87 0.44
C ILE A 89 14.63 11.78 0.94
N SER A 90 14.14 10.54 0.94
CA SER A 90 14.99 9.35 1.13
C SER A 90 15.20 8.63 -0.21
N LEU A 91 16.30 8.96 -0.89
CA LEU A 91 16.63 8.34 -2.18
C LEU A 91 16.92 6.83 -2.07
N ASP A 92 17.52 6.38 -0.97
CA ASP A 92 17.77 4.95 -0.72
C ASP A 92 16.49 4.11 -0.63
N ALA A 93 15.37 4.72 -0.24
CA ALA A 93 14.05 4.08 -0.18
C ALA A 93 13.28 4.16 -1.51
N THR A 94 13.78 4.92 -2.49
CA THR A 94 13.13 5.13 -3.79
C THR A 94 13.21 3.88 -4.65
N LYS A 95 12.09 3.50 -5.27
CA LYS A 95 12.00 2.35 -6.17
C LYS A 95 11.55 2.80 -7.55
N ILE A 96 12.30 2.41 -8.58
CA ILE A 96 11.95 2.67 -9.97
C ILE A 96 11.23 1.45 -10.53
N GLY A 97 10.03 1.64 -11.06
CA GLY A 97 9.22 0.56 -11.61
C GLY A 97 8.06 1.06 -12.46
N TYR A 98 7.29 0.11 -12.99
CA TYR A 98 6.06 0.36 -13.73
C TYR A 98 4.92 -0.35 -13.04
N GLU A 99 3.76 0.30 -12.96
CA GLU A 99 2.52 -0.33 -12.53
C GLU A 99 1.72 -0.80 -13.75
N ILE A 100 1.33 -2.07 -13.77
CA ILE A 100 0.46 -2.64 -14.79
C ILE A 100 -0.84 -3.06 -14.10
N SER A 101 -1.93 -2.35 -14.38
CA SER A 101 -3.25 -2.73 -13.88
C SER A 101 -3.75 -3.98 -14.61
N PHE A 102 -3.69 -5.12 -13.93
CA PHE A 102 -4.09 -6.39 -14.54
C PHE A 102 -5.57 -6.39 -14.97
N ASN A 103 -6.44 -5.81 -14.14
CA ASN A 103 -7.86 -5.68 -14.47
C ASN A 103 -8.06 -4.78 -15.70
N LYS A 104 -7.30 -3.70 -15.87
CA LYS A 104 -7.46 -2.84 -17.05
C LYS A 104 -7.12 -3.56 -18.36
N TYR A 105 -6.05 -4.36 -18.37
CA TYR A 105 -5.50 -4.92 -19.62
C TYR A 105 -5.91 -6.37 -19.87
N PHE A 106 -6.16 -7.15 -18.83
CA PHE A 106 -6.42 -8.59 -18.93
C PHE A 106 -7.82 -8.99 -18.47
N TYR A 107 -8.64 -8.06 -17.97
CA TYR A 107 -10.02 -8.39 -17.62
C TYR A 107 -10.81 -8.74 -18.87
N ARG A 108 -11.25 -9.99 -18.93
CA ARG A 108 -12.26 -10.43 -19.88
C ARG A 108 -13.59 -10.40 -19.16
N HIS A 109 -14.50 -9.56 -19.66
CA HIS A 109 -15.86 -9.53 -19.16
C HIS A 109 -16.47 -10.93 -19.27
N LYS A 110 -16.78 -11.54 -18.13
CA LYS A 110 -17.58 -12.75 -18.08
C LYS A 110 -19.05 -12.30 -18.08
N PRO A 111 -19.81 -12.57 -19.15
CA PRO A 111 -21.23 -12.23 -19.15
C PRO A 111 -21.91 -12.94 -17.98
N LEU A 112 -22.91 -12.27 -17.41
CA LEU A 112 -23.78 -12.88 -16.42
C LEU A 112 -24.53 -14.06 -17.05
N ARG A 113 -24.90 -15.04 -16.23
CA ARG A 113 -25.82 -16.12 -16.65
C ARG A 113 -27.12 -15.50 -17.15
N SER A 114 -27.77 -16.13 -18.13
CA SER A 114 -29.05 -15.64 -18.61
C SER A 114 -30.15 -15.86 -17.55
N ILE A 115 -31.23 -15.09 -17.64
CA ILE A 115 -32.35 -15.26 -16.70
C ILE A 115 -33.01 -16.64 -16.87
N GLU A 116 -33.02 -17.17 -18.09
CA GLU A 116 -33.54 -18.50 -18.41
C GLU A 116 -32.68 -19.60 -17.77
N GLU A 117 -31.35 -19.47 -17.82
CA GLU A 117 -30.42 -20.40 -17.17
C GLU A 117 -30.61 -20.37 -15.65
N VAL A 118 -30.72 -19.17 -15.06
CA VAL A 118 -30.97 -19.01 -13.62
C VAL A 118 -32.32 -19.61 -13.22
N ALA A 119 -33.38 -19.40 -14.01
CA ALA A 119 -34.70 -19.96 -13.72
C ALA A 119 -34.73 -21.49 -13.82
N ALA A 120 -34.04 -22.06 -14.82
CA ALA A 120 -33.93 -23.51 -14.98
C ALA A 120 -33.18 -24.16 -13.81
N ASP A 121 -32.07 -23.56 -13.37
CA ASP A 121 -31.31 -24.01 -12.20
C ASP A 121 -32.17 -23.98 -10.93
N ILE A 122 -32.97 -22.93 -10.72
CA ILE A 122 -33.86 -22.82 -9.56
C ILE A 122 -34.89 -23.96 -9.55
N LEU A 123 -35.58 -24.19 -10.68
CA LEU A 123 -36.59 -25.25 -10.78
C LEU A 123 -35.98 -26.66 -10.58
N ALA A 124 -34.76 -26.88 -11.08
CA ALA A 124 -34.05 -28.13 -10.88
C ALA A 124 -33.73 -28.36 -9.39
N LEU A 125 -33.24 -27.32 -8.70
CA LEU A 125 -32.95 -27.37 -7.27
C LEU A 125 -34.22 -27.56 -6.42
N GLU A 126 -35.35 -26.97 -6.81
CA GLU A 126 -36.65 -27.21 -6.17
C GLU A 126 -37.08 -28.67 -6.32
N ALA A 127 -36.97 -29.25 -7.51
CA ALA A 127 -37.31 -30.65 -7.75
C ALA A 127 -36.41 -31.62 -6.97
N GLU A 128 -35.10 -31.37 -6.89
CA GLU A 128 -34.18 -32.14 -6.04
C GLU A 128 -34.56 -32.04 -4.56
N SER A 129 -34.88 -30.83 -4.08
CA SER A 129 -35.28 -30.60 -2.69
C SER A 129 -36.57 -31.34 -2.33
N ASP A 130 -37.59 -31.27 -3.20
CA ASP A 130 -38.84 -32.01 -3.05
C ASP A 130 -38.61 -33.53 -3.03
N GLY A 131 -37.69 -34.02 -3.86
CA GLY A 131 -37.29 -35.42 -3.89
C GLY A 131 -36.67 -35.87 -2.55
N LEU A 132 -35.73 -35.09 -2.02
CA LEU A 132 -35.09 -35.34 -0.74
C LEU A 132 -36.09 -35.31 0.43
N ILE A 133 -37.02 -34.35 0.43
CA ILE A 133 -38.07 -34.27 1.45
C ILE A 133 -38.96 -35.51 1.42
N ARG A 134 -39.36 -35.97 0.23
CA ARG A 134 -40.15 -37.21 0.09
C ARG A 134 -39.40 -38.44 0.57
N GLU A 135 -38.10 -38.54 0.30
CA GLU A 135 -37.27 -39.64 0.79
C GLU A 135 -37.24 -39.66 2.33
N ILE A 136 -37.01 -38.51 2.96
CA ILE A 136 -37.02 -38.38 4.43
C ILE A 136 -38.39 -38.76 5.02
N LEU A 137 -39.49 -38.28 4.42
CA LEU A 137 -40.84 -38.59 4.88
C LEU A 137 -41.19 -40.08 4.68
N ALA A 138 -40.82 -40.67 3.54
CA ALA A 138 -41.02 -42.09 3.27
C ALA A 138 -40.18 -43.00 4.19
N MET A 139 -38.98 -42.55 4.59
CA MET A 139 -38.19 -43.22 5.61
C MET A 139 -38.81 -43.09 7.01
N GLY A 140 -39.53 -41.99 7.30
CA GLY A 140 -40.28 -41.79 8.54
C GLY A 140 -41.54 -42.64 8.65
N GLU A 141 -42.31 -42.78 7.57
CA GLU A 141 -43.53 -43.60 7.57
C GLU A 141 -43.26 -45.13 7.64
N GLY A 142 -42.04 -45.56 7.32
CA GLY A 142 -41.61 -46.96 7.47
C GLY A 142 -41.29 -47.39 8.91
N VAL A 143 -41.23 -46.45 9.88
CA VAL A 143 -40.88 -46.75 11.28
C VAL A 143 -42.12 -47.00 12.14
N ASP A 144 -43.31 -46.54 11.73
CA ASP A 144 -44.54 -46.66 12.54
C ASP A 144 -45.32 -47.98 12.33
N VAL A 145 -44.95 -48.82 11.36
CA VAL A 145 -45.69 -50.07 11.06
C VAL A 145 -45.15 -51.32 11.79
N LEU A 146 -44.08 -51.18 12.58
CA LEU A 146 -43.45 -52.32 13.29
C LEU A 146 -43.69 -52.33 14.82
N ASN A 147 -44.56 -51.48 15.36
CA ASN A 147 -44.79 -51.41 16.81
C ASN A 147 -46.17 -51.81 17.31
N ASP A 148 -47.06 -52.31 16.45
CA ASP A 148 -48.27 -53.02 16.90
C ASP A 148 -48.07 -54.53 16.70
N HIS A 149 -48.25 -55.29 17.79
CA HIS A 149 -48.39 -56.75 17.97
C HIS A 149 -47.51 -57.24 19.15
N ILE A 150 -47.89 -56.82 20.37
CA ILE A 150 -47.93 -57.70 21.55
C ILE A 150 -49.30 -58.38 21.54
#